data_AF-A0A976PF30-F1
#
_entry.id   AF-A0A976PF30-F1
#
_cell.length_a   1.000
_cell.length_b   1.000
_cell.length_c   1.000
_cell.angle_alpha   90.00
_cell.angle_beta   90.00
_cell.angle_gamma   90.00
#
_symmetry.space_group_name_H-M   'P 1'
#
loop_
_entity.id
_entity.type
_entity.pdbx_description
1 polymer ?
#
loop_
_entity_poly.entity_id
_entity_poly.type
_entity_poly.pdbx_seq_one_letter_code
_entity_poly.pdbx_strand_id
1 'polypeptide(L)'
;MKKLVILVFVTLFSISAHSALPNIPTDCFDSGFYCSKSSTKTVNGQKTIEVQFFATLVAENFNGHEEIIDKFTDFSRWTDYTDGADEINMVSSRTVSSRVLAGRRVMTQYARYFMNAPWPVNRMEIIEQSIYKELPEVSGTVTAWSFETDKDFSLQGVKRKNGTLYLSYDEEKKEYVVRVVMEVVPDTSFFKIASKYISAGITRLFLGMFEL
;
A
#
# COMPACT_ATOMS: atom_id res chain seq x y z
N MET A 1 -32.08 1.07 -51.89
CA MET A 1 -32.22 1.77 -50.59
C MET A 1 -31.27 1.13 -49.59
N LYS A 2 -30.13 1.78 -49.26
CA LYS A 2 -29.16 1.26 -48.29
C LYS A 2 -29.49 1.85 -46.92
N LYS A 3 -29.80 0.99 -45.93
CA LYS A 3 -30.05 1.38 -44.55
C LYS A 3 -28.71 1.65 -43.86
N LEU A 4 -28.50 2.87 -43.41
CA LEU A 4 -27.39 3.29 -42.56
C LEU A 4 -27.70 2.84 -41.13
N VAL A 5 -26.92 1.89 -40.61
CA VAL A 5 -26.98 1.48 -39.20
C VAL A 5 -25.97 2.34 -38.45
N ILE A 6 -26.46 3.32 -37.71
CA ILE A 6 -25.64 4.13 -36.79
C ILE A 6 -25.46 3.31 -35.52
N LEU A 7 -24.26 2.75 -35.34
CA LEU A 7 -23.85 2.08 -34.12
C LEU A 7 -23.50 3.16 -33.08
N VAL A 8 -24.41 3.42 -32.14
CA VAL A 8 -24.14 4.31 -31.00
C VAL A 8 -23.27 3.54 -30.01
N PHE A 9 -21.96 3.79 -30.06
CA PHE A 9 -21.02 3.38 -29.03
C PHE A 9 -21.32 4.19 -27.75
N VAL A 10 -22.16 3.63 -26.87
CA VAL A 10 -22.27 4.11 -25.48
C VAL A 10 -20.99 3.71 -24.77
N THR A 11 -19.98 4.58 -24.81
CA THR A 11 -18.82 4.48 -23.93
C THR A 11 -19.28 4.85 -22.52
N LEU A 12 -19.60 3.83 -21.72
CA LEU A 12 -19.71 3.95 -20.27
C LEU A 12 -18.32 4.33 -19.73
N PHE A 13 -18.05 5.63 -19.66
CA PHE A 13 -16.99 6.15 -18.80
C PHE A 13 -17.36 5.78 -17.37
N SER A 14 -16.71 4.75 -16.84
CA SER A 14 -16.71 4.47 -15.42
C SER A 14 -16.03 5.65 -14.73
N ILE A 15 -16.84 6.57 -14.21
CA ILE A 15 -16.37 7.67 -13.36
C ILE A 15 -15.73 6.98 -12.15
N SER A 16 -14.41 6.88 -12.17
CA SER A 16 -13.64 6.44 -11.02
C SER A 16 -13.88 7.50 -9.96
N ALA A 17 -14.62 7.14 -8.91
CA ALA A 17 -14.77 7.98 -7.73
C ALA A 17 -13.36 8.40 -7.32
N HIS A 18 -13.08 9.71 -7.40
CA HIS A 18 -11.84 10.25 -6.88
C HIS A 18 -11.87 9.97 -5.39
N SER A 19 -11.11 8.97 -4.95
CA SER A 19 -11.03 8.59 -3.56
C SER A 19 -10.61 9.82 -2.77
N ALA A 20 -11.50 10.32 -1.92
CA ALA A 20 -11.16 11.39 -1.00
C ALA A 20 -9.92 10.99 -0.17
N LEU A 21 -9.09 11.97 0.19
CA LEU A 21 -7.93 11.71 1.03
C LEU A 21 -8.37 11.07 2.35
N PRO A 22 -7.70 10.01 2.81
CA PRO A 22 -8.00 9.42 4.11
C PRO A 22 -7.82 10.46 5.22
N ASN A 23 -8.86 10.63 6.04
CA ASN A 23 -8.79 11.52 7.19
C ASN A 23 -7.80 10.97 8.22
N ILE A 24 -6.87 11.82 8.64
CA ILE A 24 -5.96 11.51 9.74
C ILE A 24 -6.77 11.61 11.04
N PRO A 25 -6.79 10.55 11.89
CA PRO A 25 -7.45 10.62 13.19
C PRO A 25 -6.91 11.77 14.04
N THR A 26 -7.77 12.44 14.80
CA THR A 26 -7.38 13.62 15.59
C THR A 26 -6.35 13.33 16.68
N ASP A 27 -6.29 12.09 17.15
CA ASP A 27 -5.33 11.56 18.13
C ASP A 27 -4.03 11.05 17.46
N CYS A 28 -3.94 11.11 16.14
CA CYS A 28 -2.75 10.71 15.41
C CYS A 28 -1.68 11.79 15.55
N PHE A 29 -0.45 11.37 15.87
CA PHE A 29 0.73 12.20 16.14
C PHE A 29 0.83 12.86 17.52
N ASP A 30 -0.13 12.63 18.43
CA ASP A 30 -0.05 13.14 19.82
C ASP A 30 1.19 12.63 20.60
N SER A 31 1.76 11.50 20.17
CA SER A 31 2.86 10.80 20.87
C SER A 31 4.07 10.46 19.99
N GLY A 32 4.12 10.96 18.75
CA GLY A 32 5.24 10.67 17.85
C GLY A 32 4.97 11.04 16.39
N PHE A 33 5.88 10.64 15.50
CA PHE A 33 5.86 10.99 14.07
C PHE A 33 5.02 10.06 13.20
N TYR A 34 4.42 9.03 13.79
CA TYR A 34 3.57 8.09 13.07
C TYR A 34 2.40 7.60 13.93
N CYS A 35 1.35 7.13 13.27
CA CYS A 35 0.34 6.30 13.90
C CYS A 35 -0.10 5.20 12.95
N SER A 36 -0.44 4.03 13.50
CA SER A 36 -1.08 2.97 12.73
C SER A 36 -2.33 2.47 13.44
N LYS A 37 -3.38 2.23 12.65
CA LYS A 37 -4.63 1.64 13.13
C LYS A 37 -4.96 0.44 12.26
N SER A 38 -5.51 -0.60 12.87
CA SER A 38 -6.02 -1.75 12.13
C SER A 38 -7.41 -2.13 12.59
N SER A 39 -8.26 -2.50 11.65
CA SER A 39 -9.59 -3.03 11.93
C SER A 39 -9.86 -4.29 11.11
N THR A 40 -10.85 -5.07 11.52
CA THR A 40 -11.33 -6.21 10.75
C THR A 40 -12.77 -5.96 10.36
N LYS A 41 -13.06 -6.06 9.06
CA LYS A 41 -14.40 -5.88 8.49
C LYS A 41 -14.73 -7.04 7.55
N THR A 42 -16.01 -7.21 7.23
CA THR A 42 -16.45 -8.16 6.21
C THR A 42 -16.83 -7.39 4.95
N VAL A 43 -16.15 -7.66 3.83
CA VAL A 43 -16.42 -7.04 2.52
C VAL A 43 -16.76 -8.15 1.53
N ASN A 44 -17.94 -8.10 0.92
CA ASN A 44 -18.42 -9.12 -0.04
C ASN A 44 -18.32 -10.55 0.51
N GLY A 45 -18.65 -10.74 1.79
CA GLY A 45 -18.57 -12.05 2.47
C GLY A 45 -17.17 -12.50 2.86
N GLN A 46 -16.11 -11.72 2.56
CA GLN A 46 -14.73 -12.03 2.93
C GLN A 46 -14.30 -11.19 4.13
N LYS A 47 -13.60 -11.83 5.08
CA LYS A 47 -12.96 -11.11 6.18
C LYS A 47 -11.73 -10.38 5.66
N THR A 48 -11.75 -9.07 5.79
CA THR A 48 -10.72 -8.14 5.33
C THR A 48 -10.15 -7.43 6.55
N ILE A 49 -8.83 -7.37 6.60
CA ILE A 49 -8.07 -6.58 7.56
C ILE A 49 -7.77 -5.25 6.88
N GLU A 50 -8.26 -4.16 7.45
CA GLU A 50 -7.87 -2.82 7.04
C GLU A 50 -6.73 -2.34 7.92
N VAL A 51 -5.67 -1.84 7.31
CA VAL A 51 -4.52 -1.22 7.97
C VAL A 51 -4.40 0.19 7.45
N GLN A 52 -4.31 1.14 8.37
CA GLN A 52 -4.05 2.54 8.10
C GLN A 52 -2.71 2.89 8.75
N PHE A 53 -1.84 3.55 8.01
CA PHE A 53 -0.57 4.06 8.50
C PHE A 53 -0.46 5.52 8.09
N PHE A 54 -0.11 6.37 9.04
CA PHE A 54 0.07 7.80 8.85
C PHE A 54 1.43 8.17 9.42
N ALA A 55 2.18 8.99 8.71
CA ALA A 55 3.47 9.50 9.18
C ALA A 55 3.69 10.94 8.75
N THR A 56 4.42 11.69 9.58
CA THR A 56 4.99 13.01 9.28
C THR A 56 6.49 12.86 9.11
N LEU A 57 7.03 13.34 8.00
CA LEU A 57 8.44 13.29 7.67
C LEU A 57 8.97 14.72 7.54
N VAL A 58 9.99 15.10 8.33
CA VAL A 58 10.59 16.44 8.25
C VAL A 58 11.23 16.61 6.89
N ALA A 59 10.81 17.61 6.10
CA ALA A 59 11.19 17.71 4.69
C ALA A 59 12.69 17.93 4.47
N GLU A 60 13.39 18.53 5.43
CA GLU A 60 14.84 18.76 5.34
C GLU A 60 15.69 17.47 5.38
N ASN A 61 15.11 16.36 5.85
CA ASN A 61 15.78 15.06 5.88
C ASN A 61 15.75 14.34 4.51
N PHE A 62 15.06 14.93 3.52
CA PHE A 62 14.87 14.33 2.20
C PHE A 62 15.23 15.32 1.10
N ASN A 63 15.79 14.84 0.01
CA ASN A 63 16.11 15.62 -1.19
C ASN A 63 14.86 15.81 -2.07
N GLY A 64 13.77 16.27 -1.47
CA GLY A 64 12.47 16.42 -2.12
C GLY A 64 11.57 15.19 -2.01
N HIS A 65 10.37 15.32 -2.57
CA HIS A 65 9.35 14.29 -2.49
C HIS A 65 9.70 13.05 -3.33
N GLU A 66 10.51 13.25 -4.37
CA GLU A 66 11.01 12.20 -5.26
C GLU A 66 11.77 11.14 -4.47
N GLU A 67 12.59 11.52 -3.48
CA GLU A 67 13.31 10.56 -2.64
C GLU A 67 12.37 9.66 -1.83
N ILE A 68 11.25 10.21 -1.33
CA ILE A 68 10.24 9.44 -0.59
C ILE A 68 9.58 8.41 -1.51
N ILE A 69 9.31 8.80 -2.76
CA ILE A 69 8.73 7.91 -3.77
C ILE A 69 9.71 6.87 -4.25
N ASP A 70 10.98 7.21 -4.37
CA ASP A 70 12.04 6.27 -4.70
C ASP A 70 12.21 5.25 -3.56
N LYS A 71 12.22 5.68 -2.30
CA LYS A 71 12.19 4.75 -1.13
C LYS A 71 10.98 3.80 -1.18
N PHE A 72 9.80 4.30 -1.56
CA PHE A 72 8.59 3.48 -1.69
C PHE A 72 8.62 2.51 -2.88
N THR A 73 9.14 2.92 -4.03
CA THR A 73 9.08 2.16 -5.29
C THR A 73 10.35 1.39 -5.63
N ASP A 74 11.46 1.64 -4.92
CA ASP A 74 12.67 0.82 -4.98
C ASP A 74 12.48 -0.46 -4.17
N PHE A 75 11.76 -1.39 -4.79
CA PHE A 75 11.45 -2.68 -4.19
C PHE A 75 12.68 -3.50 -3.84
N SER A 76 13.85 -3.23 -4.44
CA SER A 76 15.07 -3.96 -4.14
C SER A 76 15.58 -3.70 -2.72
N ARG A 77 15.29 -2.52 -2.17
CA ARG A 77 15.71 -2.10 -0.82
C ARG A 77 14.75 -2.46 0.29
N TRP A 78 13.58 -3.01 -0.04
CA TRP A 78 12.58 -3.36 0.97
C TRP A 78 13.06 -4.43 1.96
N THR A 79 14.04 -5.26 1.54
CA THR A 79 14.72 -6.19 2.45
C THR A 79 15.43 -5.44 3.57
N ASP A 80 16.15 -4.37 3.22
CA ASP A 80 16.96 -3.57 4.14
C ASP A 80 16.08 -2.82 5.14
N TYR A 81 14.89 -2.36 4.71
CA TYR A 81 13.92 -1.69 5.59
C TYR A 81 13.34 -2.60 6.67
N THR A 82 13.45 -3.92 6.51
CA THR A 82 12.96 -4.89 7.49
C THR A 82 14.09 -5.67 8.18
N ASP A 83 15.34 -5.28 7.96
CA ASP A 83 16.46 -5.99 8.58
C ASP A 83 16.40 -5.89 10.11
N GLY A 84 16.64 -7.02 10.77
CA GLY A 84 16.52 -7.16 12.22
C GLY A 84 15.12 -7.02 12.82
N ALA A 85 14.06 -6.89 12.01
CA ALA A 85 12.69 -6.80 12.50
C ALA A 85 12.09 -8.17 12.86
N ASP A 86 11.47 -8.28 14.02
CA ASP A 86 10.82 -9.52 14.44
C ASP A 86 9.44 -9.71 13.78
N GLU A 87 8.71 -8.63 13.50
CA GLU A 87 7.34 -8.66 13.00
C GLU A 87 7.24 -9.12 11.54
N ILE A 88 8.25 -8.76 10.75
CA ILE A 88 8.36 -9.03 9.32
C ILE A 88 9.82 -9.29 8.99
N ASN A 89 10.07 -10.37 8.26
CA ASN A 89 11.38 -10.68 7.71
C ASN A 89 11.26 -10.82 6.20
N MET A 90 11.71 -9.82 5.46
CA MET A 90 11.67 -9.84 4.01
C MET A 90 12.88 -10.55 3.42
N VAL A 91 12.61 -11.71 2.80
CA VAL A 91 13.64 -12.59 2.24
C VAL A 91 14.08 -12.10 0.87
N SER A 92 13.14 -11.62 0.07
CA SER A 92 13.44 -11.05 -1.24
C SER A 92 12.33 -10.11 -1.67
N SER A 93 12.72 -8.98 -2.25
CA SER A 93 11.80 -8.06 -2.92
C SER A 93 12.49 -7.48 -4.15
N ARG A 94 11.78 -7.37 -5.27
CA ARG A 94 12.35 -6.87 -6.52
C ARG A 94 11.28 -6.39 -7.49
N THR A 95 11.68 -5.47 -8.37
CA THR A 95 10.89 -5.06 -9.53
C THR A 95 10.89 -6.17 -10.59
N VAL A 96 9.72 -6.69 -10.92
CA VAL A 96 9.49 -7.67 -12.00
C VAL A 96 9.32 -6.97 -13.33
N SER A 97 8.56 -5.87 -13.35
CA SER A 97 8.39 -5.04 -14.54
C SER A 97 8.18 -3.58 -14.16
N SER A 98 8.54 -2.68 -15.07
CA SER A 98 8.27 -1.25 -14.96
C SER A 98 7.90 -0.74 -16.34
N ARG A 99 6.77 -0.03 -16.43
CA ARG A 99 6.26 0.54 -17.69
C ARG A 99 5.52 1.82 -17.43
N VAL A 100 5.38 2.64 -18.47
CA VAL A 100 4.56 3.83 -18.45
C VAL A 100 3.27 3.55 -19.23
N LEU A 101 2.12 3.71 -18.60
CA LEU A 101 0.80 3.58 -19.23
C LEU A 101 0.05 4.91 -19.11
N ALA A 102 -0.34 5.49 -20.25
CA ALA A 102 -1.01 6.80 -20.31
C ALA A 102 -0.27 7.90 -19.52
N GLY A 103 1.07 7.92 -19.62
CA GLY A 103 1.92 8.90 -18.93
C GLY A 103 2.17 8.63 -17.45
N ARG A 104 1.71 7.50 -16.89
CA ARG A 104 1.88 7.16 -15.48
C ARG A 104 2.68 5.89 -15.28
N ARG A 105 3.49 5.85 -14.22
CA ARG A 105 4.28 4.66 -13.88
C ARG A 105 3.40 3.53 -13.38
N VAL A 106 3.67 2.34 -13.91
CA VAL A 106 3.10 1.07 -13.44
C VAL A 106 4.24 0.10 -13.23
N MET A 107 4.41 -0.33 -11.98
CA MET A 107 5.49 -1.21 -11.57
C MET A 107 4.91 -2.48 -10.96
N THR A 108 5.56 -3.60 -11.21
CA THR A 108 5.19 -4.88 -10.59
C THR A 108 6.29 -5.28 -9.63
N GLN A 109 5.95 -5.48 -8.37
CA GLN A 109 6.83 -6.00 -7.33
C GLN A 109 6.59 -7.49 -7.17
N TYR A 110 7.66 -8.28 -7.05
CA TYR A 110 7.63 -9.59 -6.41
C TYR A 110 8.17 -9.45 -4.99
N ALA A 111 7.50 -10.08 -4.02
CA ALA A 111 7.96 -10.12 -2.64
C ALA A 111 7.79 -11.53 -2.04
N ARG A 112 8.79 -11.95 -1.27
CA ARG A 112 8.74 -13.13 -0.40
C ARG A 112 9.20 -12.72 0.99
N TYR A 113 8.38 -12.98 1.99
CA TYR A 113 8.66 -12.58 3.35
C TYR A 113 7.93 -13.47 4.35
N PHE A 114 8.41 -13.46 5.60
CA PHE A 114 7.73 -14.08 6.73
C PHE A 114 7.11 -13.00 7.61
N MET A 115 5.89 -13.22 8.07
CA MET A 115 5.29 -12.43 9.14
C MET A 115 5.07 -13.31 10.37
N ASN A 116 5.14 -12.71 11.55
CA ASN A 116 4.70 -13.39 12.76
C ASN A 116 3.22 -13.77 12.65
N ALA A 117 2.86 -14.88 13.27
CA ALA A 117 1.52 -15.43 13.26
C ALA A 117 1.18 -16.03 14.63
N PRO A 118 -0.11 -16.15 14.99
CA PRO A 118 -0.47 -16.83 16.23
C PRO A 118 -0.02 -18.30 16.22
N TRP A 119 0.22 -18.83 17.42
CA TRP A 119 0.38 -20.27 17.62
C TRP A 119 -0.84 -21.04 17.09
N PRO A 120 -0.67 -22.22 16.45
CA PRO A 120 0.58 -22.98 16.24
C PRO A 120 1.36 -22.58 14.98
N VAL A 121 0.86 -21.62 14.18
CA VAL A 121 1.49 -21.23 12.92
C VAL A 121 2.84 -20.57 13.18
N ASN A 122 2.94 -19.72 14.21
CA ASN A 122 4.13 -18.96 14.66
C ASN A 122 4.70 -17.98 13.62
N ARG A 123 4.88 -18.42 12.38
CA ARG A 123 5.25 -17.61 11.22
C ARG A 123 4.45 -18.02 10.00
N MET A 124 3.99 -17.04 9.25
CA MET A 124 3.32 -17.22 7.97
C MET A 124 4.25 -16.75 6.87
N GLU A 125 4.56 -17.63 5.93
CA GLU A 125 5.24 -17.26 4.70
C GLU A 125 4.25 -16.62 3.73
N ILE A 126 4.63 -15.47 3.19
CA ILE A 126 3.89 -14.75 2.16
C ILE A 126 4.77 -14.68 0.92
N ILE A 127 4.18 -15.08 -0.20
CA ILE A 127 4.75 -14.93 -1.54
C ILE A 127 3.70 -14.23 -2.37
N GLU A 128 4.03 -13.04 -2.87
CA GLU A 128 3.10 -12.24 -3.64
C GLU A 128 3.76 -11.49 -4.78
N GLN A 129 2.93 -11.17 -5.77
CA GLN A 129 3.23 -10.18 -6.79
C GLN A 129 2.18 -9.07 -6.69
N SER A 130 2.61 -7.83 -6.68
CA SER A 130 1.73 -6.66 -6.53
C SER A 130 2.00 -5.65 -7.63
N ILE A 131 0.95 -5.07 -8.18
CA ILE A 131 0.99 -4.04 -9.22
C ILE A 131 0.78 -2.69 -8.55
N TYR A 132 1.79 -1.83 -8.62
CA TYR A 132 1.80 -0.45 -8.14
C TYR A 132 1.53 0.48 -9.33
N LYS A 133 0.56 1.37 -9.20
CA LYS A 133 0.13 2.31 -10.23
C LYS A 133 0.11 3.71 -9.67
N GLU A 134 0.87 4.60 -10.29
CA GLU A 134 0.78 6.03 -10.05
C GLU A 134 -0.61 6.53 -10.47
N LEU A 135 -1.27 7.26 -9.59
CA LEU A 135 -2.63 7.76 -9.76
C LEU A 135 -2.61 9.17 -10.41
N PRO A 136 -3.75 9.63 -10.96
CA PRO A 136 -3.89 11.05 -11.27
C PRO A 136 -3.60 11.91 -10.04
N GLU A 137 -3.23 13.16 -10.27
CA GLU A 137 -3.15 14.16 -9.21
C GLU A 137 -4.45 14.19 -8.41
N VAL A 138 -4.32 13.98 -7.10
CA VAL A 138 -5.42 14.11 -6.13
C VAL A 138 -5.22 15.43 -5.41
N SER A 139 -6.27 16.26 -5.35
CA SER A 139 -6.19 17.56 -4.69
C SER A 139 -5.63 17.44 -3.27
N GLY A 140 -4.65 18.29 -2.93
CA GLY A 140 -3.96 18.25 -1.64
C GLY A 140 -2.88 17.18 -1.53
N THR A 141 -2.46 16.55 -2.63
CA THR A 141 -1.33 15.62 -2.67
C THR A 141 -0.27 16.07 -3.65
N VAL A 142 0.99 15.76 -3.32
CA VAL A 142 2.12 15.84 -4.23
C VAL A 142 2.11 14.63 -5.17
N THR A 143 1.78 13.44 -4.64
CA THR A 143 1.58 12.24 -5.45
C THR A 143 0.69 11.23 -4.74
N ALA A 144 0.14 10.31 -5.52
CA ALA A 144 -0.69 9.22 -5.04
C ALA A 144 -0.40 7.95 -5.83
N TRP A 145 -0.39 6.82 -5.13
CA TRP A 145 -0.19 5.49 -5.68
C TRP A 145 -1.31 4.57 -5.23
N SER A 146 -1.71 3.67 -6.11
CA SER A 146 -2.51 2.50 -5.75
C SER A 146 -1.65 1.25 -5.91
N PHE A 147 -1.93 0.24 -5.13
CA PHE A 147 -1.32 -1.07 -5.30
C PHE A 147 -2.35 -2.17 -5.08
N GLU A 148 -2.27 -3.22 -5.87
CA GLU A 148 -3.14 -4.38 -5.77
C GLU A 148 -2.37 -5.65 -6.08
N THR A 149 -2.81 -6.78 -5.55
CA THR A 149 -2.21 -8.06 -5.88
C THR A 149 -2.42 -8.39 -7.36
N ASP A 150 -1.38 -8.92 -7.99
CA ASP A 150 -1.46 -9.47 -9.35
C ASP A 150 -2.30 -10.76 -9.32
N LYS A 151 -3.41 -10.73 -10.06
CA LYS A 151 -4.38 -11.84 -10.09
C LYS A 151 -3.87 -13.03 -10.91
N ASP A 152 -2.89 -12.81 -11.77
CA ASP A 152 -2.31 -13.85 -12.63
C ASP A 152 -1.14 -14.57 -11.94
N PHE A 153 -0.78 -14.14 -10.72
CA PHE A 153 0.30 -14.73 -9.93
C PHE A 153 -0.24 -15.68 -8.85
N SER A 154 0.46 -16.79 -8.62
CA SER A 154 0.12 -17.74 -7.56
C SER A 154 0.58 -17.23 -6.21
N LEU A 155 -0.37 -16.84 -5.37
CA LEU A 155 -0.12 -16.23 -4.06
C LEU A 155 -0.01 -17.28 -2.96
N GLN A 156 0.79 -16.97 -1.94
CA GLN A 156 0.87 -17.73 -0.70
C GLN A 156 0.65 -16.79 0.49
N GLY A 157 -0.14 -17.23 1.48
CA GLY A 157 -0.40 -16.49 2.74
C GLY A 157 -1.40 -15.33 2.63
N VAL A 158 -1.62 -14.79 1.42
CA VAL A 158 -2.56 -13.71 1.14
C VAL A 158 -3.43 -14.06 -0.08
N LYS A 159 -4.74 -13.85 0.02
CA LYS A 159 -5.68 -13.99 -1.11
C LYS A 159 -5.80 -12.72 -1.93
N ARG A 160 -5.74 -11.57 -1.27
CA ARG A 160 -5.86 -10.24 -1.87
C ARG A 160 -5.23 -9.20 -0.97
N LYS A 161 -4.53 -8.25 -1.57
CA LYS A 161 -4.02 -7.03 -0.97
C LYS A 161 -4.34 -5.89 -1.93
N ASN A 162 -5.04 -4.87 -1.45
CA ASN A 162 -5.29 -3.64 -2.18
C ASN A 162 -4.93 -2.47 -1.28
N GLY A 163 -4.47 -1.36 -1.83
CA GLY A 163 -4.26 -0.18 -1.02
C GLY A 163 -3.88 1.04 -1.83
N THR A 164 -3.72 2.13 -1.10
CA THR A 164 -3.30 3.42 -1.61
C THR A 164 -2.25 4.04 -0.70
N LEU A 165 -1.33 4.78 -1.30
CA LEU A 165 -0.41 5.67 -0.63
C LEU A 165 -0.64 7.08 -1.16
N TYR A 166 -0.75 8.04 -0.27
CA TYR A 166 -0.82 9.46 -0.58
C TYR A 166 0.33 10.18 0.12
N LEU A 167 0.99 11.07 -0.61
CA LEU A 167 1.99 11.98 -0.08
C LEU A 167 1.47 13.40 -0.24
N SER A 168 1.32 14.14 0.85
CA SER A 168 1.06 15.58 0.82
C SER A 168 2.22 16.34 1.44
N TYR A 169 2.29 17.64 1.19
CA TYR A 169 3.25 18.54 1.83
C TYR A 169 2.48 19.56 2.66
N ASP A 170 2.85 19.68 3.94
CA ASP A 170 2.38 20.71 4.86
C ASP A 170 3.40 21.87 4.82
N GLU A 171 3.04 22.96 4.13
CA GLU A 171 3.92 24.12 3.96
C GLU A 171 4.21 24.85 5.27
N GLU A 172 3.26 24.86 6.21
CA GLU A 172 3.38 25.57 7.48
C GLU A 172 4.38 24.85 8.39
N LYS A 173 4.28 23.52 8.44
CA LYS A 173 5.17 22.68 9.27
C LYS A 173 6.45 22.26 8.57
N LYS A 174 6.52 22.43 7.24
CA LYS A 174 7.62 21.93 6.39
C LYS A 174 7.81 20.42 6.53
N GLU A 175 6.69 19.70 6.49
CA GLU A 175 6.65 18.25 6.67
C GLU A 175 5.93 17.60 5.48
N TYR A 176 6.41 16.43 5.08
CA TYR A 176 5.62 15.54 4.25
C TYR A 176 4.68 14.71 5.13
N VAL A 177 3.45 14.53 4.68
CA VAL A 177 2.47 13.69 5.35
C VAL A 177 2.15 12.48 4.48
N VAL A 178 2.58 11.32 4.93
CA VAL A 178 2.33 10.02 4.30
C VAL A 178 1.03 9.45 4.85
N ARG A 179 0.14 9.00 3.96
CA ARG A 179 -1.09 8.29 4.32
C ARG A 179 -1.16 7.00 3.52
N VAL A 180 -1.12 5.87 4.19
CA VAL A 180 -1.29 4.55 3.59
C VAL A 180 -2.55 3.92 4.12
N VAL A 181 -3.41 3.46 3.22
CA VAL A 181 -4.58 2.64 3.56
C VAL A 181 -4.50 1.35 2.76
N MET A 182 -4.56 0.22 3.45
CA MET A 182 -4.43 -1.10 2.86
C MET A 182 -5.53 -2.03 3.37
N GLU A 183 -6.07 -2.83 2.47
CA GLU A 183 -6.98 -3.93 2.74
C GLU A 183 -6.32 -5.25 2.39
N VAL A 184 -6.22 -6.16 3.36
CA VAL A 184 -5.63 -7.48 3.20
C VAL A 184 -6.69 -8.55 3.51
N VAL A 185 -6.85 -9.49 2.60
CA VAL A 185 -7.60 -10.73 2.82
C VAL A 185 -6.57 -11.84 2.98
N PRO A 186 -6.25 -12.28 4.21
CA PRO A 186 -5.27 -13.35 4.40
C PRO A 186 -5.84 -14.70 3.94
N ASP A 187 -4.94 -15.63 3.63
CA ASP A 187 -5.32 -17.01 3.26
C ASP A 187 -5.57 -17.93 4.48
N THR A 188 -5.61 -17.36 5.68
CA THR A 188 -5.76 -18.11 6.93
C THR A 188 -7.13 -17.93 7.57
N SER A 189 -7.57 -18.93 8.34
CA SER A 189 -8.85 -18.88 9.07
C SER A 189 -8.79 -18.04 10.36
N PHE A 190 -7.61 -17.58 10.79
CA PHE A 190 -7.36 -16.90 12.09
C PHE A 190 -7.42 -15.35 12.03
N PHE A 191 -8.38 -14.80 11.29
CA PHE A 191 -8.46 -13.38 10.92
C PHE A 191 -8.37 -12.35 12.06
N LYS A 192 -9.05 -12.58 13.20
CA LYS A 192 -9.08 -11.61 14.31
C LYS A 192 -7.72 -11.42 14.96
N ILE A 193 -6.88 -12.46 14.95
CA ILE A 193 -5.56 -12.42 15.55
C ILE A 193 -4.51 -12.04 14.50
N ALA A 194 -4.74 -12.42 13.24
CA ALA A 194 -3.90 -12.03 12.11
C ALA A 194 -3.83 -10.51 11.88
N SER A 195 -4.90 -9.76 12.21
CA SER A 195 -4.91 -8.30 12.04
C SER A 195 -3.78 -7.60 12.77
N LYS A 196 -3.51 -7.99 14.03
CA LYS A 196 -2.43 -7.42 14.84
C LYS A 196 -1.07 -7.66 14.18
N TYR A 197 -0.81 -8.88 13.72
CA TYR A 197 0.49 -9.24 13.14
C TYR A 197 0.70 -8.61 11.76
N ILE A 198 -0.34 -8.61 10.91
CA ILE A 198 -0.29 -7.97 9.61
C ILE A 198 -0.05 -6.46 9.76
N SER A 199 -0.80 -5.81 10.65
CA SER A 199 -0.63 -4.40 10.94
C SER A 199 0.79 -4.09 11.46
N ALA A 200 1.29 -4.89 12.39
CA ALA A 200 2.62 -4.70 12.97
C ALA A 200 3.73 -4.84 11.92
N GLY A 201 3.68 -5.86 11.05
CA GLY A 201 4.68 -6.03 10.00
C GLY A 201 4.61 -4.96 8.91
N ILE A 202 3.40 -4.52 8.51
CA ILE A 202 3.24 -3.38 7.57
C ILE A 202 3.78 -2.09 8.19
N THR A 203 3.42 -1.82 9.46
CA THR A 203 3.93 -0.65 10.18
C THR A 203 5.44 -0.68 10.23
N ARG A 204 6.03 -1.82 10.58
CA ARG A 204 7.48 -1.96 10.69
C ARG A 204 8.19 -1.75 9.36
N LEU A 205 7.64 -2.23 8.24
CA LEU A 205 8.15 -1.94 6.90
C LEU A 205 8.19 -0.43 6.63
N PHE A 206 7.11 0.30 6.92
CA PHE A 206 7.07 1.74 6.67
C PHE A 206 7.96 2.54 7.63
N LEU A 207 8.10 2.10 8.88
CA LEU A 207 9.07 2.69 9.82
C LEU A 207 10.50 2.56 9.30
N GLY A 208 10.90 1.37 8.86
CA GLY A 208 12.23 1.17 8.29
C GLY A 208 12.45 1.90 6.96
N MET A 209 11.41 1.99 6.12
CA MET A 209 11.46 2.72 4.84
C MET A 209 11.70 4.22 5.02
N PHE A 210 11.10 4.81 6.06
CA PHE A 210 11.16 6.24 6.33
C PHE A 210 12.08 6.62 7.50
N GLU A 211 12.82 5.66 8.05
CA GLU A 211 13.79 5.86 9.14
C GLU A 211 13.15 6.49 10.40
N LEU A 212 11.95 6.00 10.76
CA LEU A 212 11.15 6.44 11.91
C LEU A 212 11.25 5.51 13.13
#